data_AF-A0A7J5CAH7-F1
#
_entry.id   AF-A0A7J5CAH7-F1
#
_cell.length_a   1.000
_cell.length_b   1.000
_cell.length_c   1.000
_cell.angle_alpha   90.00
_cell.angle_beta   90.00
_cell.angle_gamma   90.00
#
_symmetry.space_group_name_H-M   'P 1'
#
loop_
_entity.id
_entity.type
_entity.pdbx_description
1 polymer ?
#
loop_
_entity_poly.entity_id
_entity_poly.type
_entity_poly.pdbx_seq_one_letter_code
_entity_poly.pdbx_strand_id
1 'polypeptide(L)'
;MLVTGTWAYALTLLADRPAGLLAGAAVAAALLLAALLALRVRALPTPPAGRLAVALRARARHRRVPRQVDPDAPGRPRPRAPGLRPSAA
;
A
#
# COMPACT_ATOMS: atom_id res chain seq x y z
N MET A 1 -39.31 42.14 6.13
CA MET A 1 -38.80 42.80 4.90
C MET A 1 -37.28 42.83 4.85
N LEU A 2 -36.57 43.37 5.85
CA LEU A 2 -35.09 43.37 5.86
C LEU A 2 -34.47 41.97 5.88
N VAL A 3 -34.93 41.07 6.77
CA VAL A 3 -34.42 39.69 6.86
C VAL A 3 -34.61 38.91 5.56
N THR A 4 -35.77 39.03 4.94
CA THR A 4 -36.08 38.41 3.64
C THR A 4 -35.23 39.00 2.51
N GLY A 5 -34.99 40.32 2.52
CA GLY A 5 -34.12 40.99 1.55
C GLY A 5 -32.65 40.61 1.70
N THR A 6 -32.15 40.45 2.93
CA THR A 6 -30.78 39.97 3.18
C THR A 6 -30.57 38.54 2.72
N TRP A 7 -31.56 37.66 2.90
CA TRP A 7 -31.50 36.29 2.38
C TRP A 7 -31.56 36.26 0.85
N ALA A 8 -32.43 37.05 0.22
CA ALA A 8 -32.50 37.15 -1.24
C ALA A 8 -31.16 37.63 -1.83
N TYR A 9 -30.55 38.66 -1.22
CA TYR A 9 -29.25 39.20 -1.65
C TYR A 9 -28.09 38.20 -1.46
N ALA A 10 -28.07 37.47 -0.34
CA ALA A 10 -27.09 36.42 -0.11
C ALA A 10 -27.20 35.29 -1.14
N LEU A 11 -28.43 34.88 -1.48
CA LEU A 11 -28.69 33.86 -2.49
C LEU A 11 -28.28 34.30 -3.90
N THR A 12 -28.48 35.58 -4.26
CA THR A 12 -28.01 36.11 -5.55
C THR A 12 -26.48 36.14 -5.63
N LEU A 13 -25.81 36.56 -4.55
CA LEU A 13 -24.33 36.51 -4.46
C LEU A 13 -23.78 35.09 -4.58
N LEU A 14 -24.51 34.12 -4.01
CA LEU A 14 -24.21 32.70 -4.11
C LEU A 14 -24.35 32.23 -5.57
N ALA A 15 -25.47 32.59 -6.21
CA ALA A 15 -25.75 32.24 -7.60
C ALA A 15 -24.73 32.84 -8.59
N ASP A 16 -24.21 34.04 -8.32
CA ASP A 16 -23.20 34.72 -9.15
C ASP A 16 -21.78 34.12 -9.04
N ARG A 17 -21.54 33.24 -8.05
CA ARG A 17 -20.21 32.61 -7.82
C ARG A 17 -20.32 31.08 -7.75
N PRO A 18 -20.85 30.40 -8.79
CA PRO A 18 -21.07 28.96 -8.77
C PRO A 18 -19.77 28.17 -8.60
N ALA A 19 -18.67 28.66 -9.18
CA ALA A 19 -17.36 28.01 -9.08
C ALA A 19 -16.81 27.99 -7.64
N GLY A 20 -17.02 29.06 -6.86
CA GLY A 20 -16.57 29.14 -5.47
C GLY A 20 -17.34 28.18 -4.57
N LEU A 21 -18.63 28.01 -4.84
CA LEU A 21 -19.48 27.05 -4.13
C LEU A 21 -19.11 25.61 -4.44
N LEU A 22 -18.89 25.30 -5.71
CA LEU A 22 -18.46 23.97 -6.14
C LEU A 22 -17.08 23.63 -5.55
N ALA A 23 -16.15 24.59 -5.53
CA ALA A 23 -14.86 24.42 -4.88
C ALA A 23 -15.00 24.17 -3.37
N GLY A 24 -15.82 24.96 -2.68
CA GLY A 24 -16.08 24.77 -1.24
C GLY A 24 -16.74 23.41 -0.95
N ALA A 25 -17.74 23.02 -1.75
CA ALA A 25 -18.40 21.74 -1.64
C ALA A 25 -17.43 20.57 -1.93
N ALA A 26 -16.56 20.70 -2.92
CA ALA A 26 -15.54 19.70 -3.24
C ALA A 26 -14.53 19.54 -2.10
N VAL A 27 -14.07 20.64 -1.49
CA VAL A 27 -13.19 20.60 -0.32
C VAL A 27 -13.89 19.94 0.87
N ALA A 28 -15.14 20.31 1.15
CA ALA A 28 -15.92 19.68 2.23
C ALA A 28 -16.12 18.18 2.01
N ALA A 29 -16.44 17.77 0.77
CA ALA A 29 -16.59 16.37 0.41
C ALA A 29 -15.26 15.60 0.54
N ALA A 30 -14.14 16.19 0.12
CA ALA A 30 -12.81 15.59 0.26
C ALA A 30 -12.42 15.39 1.73
N LEU A 31 -12.69 16.39 2.59
CA LEU A 31 -12.44 16.28 4.04
C LEU A 31 -13.32 15.20 4.68
N LEU A 32 -14.60 15.13 4.32
CA LEU A 32 -15.51 14.10 4.81
C LEU A 32 -15.02 12.70 4.39
N LEU A 33 -14.62 12.53 3.13
CA LEU A 33 -14.09 11.27 2.63
C LEU A 33 -12.80 10.86 3.38
N ALA A 34 -11.88 11.81 3.59
CA ALA A 34 -10.65 11.57 4.33
C ALA A 34 -10.92 11.15 5.78
N ALA A 35 -11.87 11.81 6.45
CA ALA A 35 -12.28 11.46 7.81
C ALA A 35 -12.90 10.05 7.88
N LEU A 36 -13.79 9.71 6.95
CA LEU A 36 -14.39 8.38 6.85
C LEU A 36 -13.31 7.30 6.60
N LEU A 37 -12.35 7.58 5.72
CA LEU A 37 -11.26 6.66 5.45
C LEU A 37 -10.36 6.48 6.68
N ALA A 38 -10.02 7.54 7.39
CA ALA A 38 -9.25 7.48 8.63
C ALA A 38 -9.97 6.65 9.71
N LEU A 39 -11.28 6.85 9.87
CA LEU A 39 -12.11 6.04 10.78
C LEU A 39 -12.13 4.57 10.38
N ARG A 40 -12.28 4.28 9.09
CA ARG A 40 -12.23 2.91 8.55
C ARG A 40 -10.89 2.23 8.79
N VAL A 41 -9.79 2.92 8.57
CA VAL A 41 -8.44 2.40 8.84
C VAL A 41 -8.24 2.12 10.32
N ARG A 42 -8.73 2.98 11.22
CA ARG A 42 -8.68 2.77 12.67
C ARG A 42 -9.56 1.61 13.15
N ALA A 43 -10.69 1.39 12.48
CA ALA A 43 -11.60 0.28 12.78
C ALA A 43 -11.08 -1.06 12.27
N LEU A 44 -10.15 -1.07 11.31
CA LEU A 44 -9.53 -2.29 10.85
C LEU A 44 -8.64 -2.83 11.97
N PRO A 45 -8.78 -4.10 12.38
CA PRO A 45 -7.88 -4.69 13.34
C PRO A 45 -6.47 -4.62 12.75
N THR A 46 -5.64 -3.75 13.31
CA THR A 46 -4.23 -3.67 12.92
C THR A 46 -3.62 -5.01 13.34
N PRO A 47 -3.13 -5.84 12.39
CA PRO A 47 -2.34 -6.99 12.79
C PRO A 47 -1.19 -6.42 13.61
N PRO A 48 -0.92 -6.94 14.82
CA PRO A 48 0.09 -6.37 15.68
C PRO A 48 1.42 -6.37 14.91
N ALA A 49 1.82 -5.20 14.41
CA ALA A 49 2.97 -5.06 13.53
C ALA A 49 4.23 -5.62 14.20
N GLY A 50 4.28 -5.54 15.53
CA GLY A 50 5.27 -6.21 16.37
C GLY A 50 5.27 -7.74 16.21
N ARG A 51 4.13 -8.43 16.21
CA ARG A 51 4.10 -9.89 16.04
C ARG A 51 4.50 -10.30 14.62
N LEU A 52 4.09 -9.54 13.61
CA LEU A 52 4.51 -9.80 12.23
C LEU A 52 6.03 -9.57 12.08
N ALA A 53 6.56 -8.47 12.59
CA ALA A 53 7.99 -8.16 12.55
C ALA A 53 8.81 -9.19 13.34
N VAL A 54 8.33 -9.62 14.52
CA VAL A 54 8.97 -10.68 15.32
C VAL A 54 8.91 -12.01 14.60
N ALA A 55 7.77 -12.38 14.00
CA ALA A 55 7.62 -13.61 13.23
C ALA A 55 8.52 -13.61 11.98
N LEU A 56 8.61 -12.48 11.26
CA LEU A 56 9.53 -12.31 10.13
C LEU A 56 10.99 -12.39 10.58
N ARG A 57 11.34 -11.81 11.74
CA ARG A 57 12.70 -11.86 12.29
C ARG A 57 13.07 -13.24 12.79
N ALA A 58 12.13 -13.95 13.42
CA ALA A 58 12.28 -15.36 13.79
C ALA A 58 12.44 -16.23 12.55
N ARG A 59 11.64 -15.99 11.51
CA ARG A 59 11.71 -16.71 10.23
C ARG A 59 12.97 -16.39 9.44
N ALA A 60 13.51 -15.17 9.54
CA ALA A 60 14.81 -14.79 8.98
C ALA A 60 15.99 -15.37 9.74
N ARG A 61 15.88 -15.55 11.07
CA ARG A 61 16.86 -16.30 11.87
C ARG A 61 16.80 -17.80 11.60
N HIS A 62 15.60 -18.35 11.36
CA HIS A 62 15.38 -19.76 11.05
C HIS A 62 15.63 -20.13 9.58
N ARG A 63 15.40 -19.20 8.64
CA ARG A 63 16.06 -19.22 7.34
C ARG A 63 17.53 -19.00 7.63
N ARG A 64 18.22 -20.09 7.95
CA ARG A 64 19.64 -20.19 7.66
C ARG A 64 19.73 -19.72 6.21
N VAL A 65 20.31 -18.54 6.00
CA VAL A 65 20.98 -18.20 4.73
C VAL A 65 21.62 -19.51 4.30
N PRO A 66 21.44 -20.00 3.06
CA PRO A 66 22.24 -21.13 2.62
C PRO A 66 23.66 -20.69 2.92
N ARG A 67 24.26 -21.24 3.98
CA ARG A 67 25.68 -21.14 4.18
C ARG A 67 26.14 -21.73 2.87
N GLN A 68 26.77 -20.92 2.02
CA GLN A 68 27.58 -21.46 0.93
C GLN A 68 28.27 -22.65 1.57
N VAL A 69 27.87 -23.84 1.12
CA VAL A 69 28.11 -25.11 1.80
C VAL A 69 29.60 -25.27 1.70
N ASP A 70 30.32 -24.70 2.66
CA ASP A 70 31.76 -24.50 2.64
C ASP A 70 32.26 -23.75 1.36
N PRO A 71 32.76 -22.50 1.45
CA PRO A 71 33.36 -21.81 0.30
C PRO A 71 34.52 -22.60 -0.33
N ASP A 72 35.15 -23.45 0.48
CA ASP A 72 36.26 -24.32 0.10
C ASP A 72 35.78 -25.74 -0.26
N ALA A 73 34.46 -26.00 -0.23
CA ALA A 73 33.93 -27.29 -0.64
C ALA A 73 34.32 -27.54 -2.10
N PRO A 74 34.88 -28.71 -2.42
CA PRO A 74 35.12 -29.08 -3.79
C PRO A 74 33.79 -29.02 -4.54
N GLY A 75 33.72 -28.15 -5.55
CA GLY A 75 32.53 -27.99 -6.37
C GLY A 75 32.08 -29.32 -6.95
N ARG A 76 30.79 -29.48 -7.24
CA ARG A 76 30.29 -30.72 -7.86
C ARG A 76 31.10 -31.01 -9.14
N PRO A 77 31.51 -32.27 -9.34
CA PRO A 77 32.14 -32.68 -10.59
C PRO A 77 31.28 -32.21 -11.75
N ARG A 78 31.86 -31.40 -12.65
CA ARG A 78 31.15 -31.00 -13.86
C ARG A 78 30.89 -32.28 -14.66
N PRO A 79 29.64 -32.56 -15.07
CA PRO A 79 29.35 -33.65 -15.98
C PRO A 79 30.29 -33.54 -17.19
N ARG A 80 31.02 -34.60 -17.51
CA ARG A 80 31.79 -34.63 -18.76
C ARG A 80 30.78 -34.52 -19.89
N ALA A 81 31.07 -33.67 -20.87
CA ALA A 81 30.23 -33.51 -22.05
C ALA A 81 29.94 -34.90 -22.64
N PRO A 82 28.71 -35.16 -23.10
CA PRO A 82 28.40 -36.39 -23.80
C PRO A 82 29.41 -36.60 -24.94
N GLY A 83 30.06 -37.76 -24.96
CA GLY A 83 30.93 -38.13 -26.08
C GLY A 83 30.10 -38.40 -27.34
N LEU A 84 30.73 -38.33 -28.51
CA LEU A 84 30.12 -38.58 -29.82
C LEU A 84 29.56 -40.01 -30.03
N ARG A 85 29.66 -40.88 -29.02
CA ARG A 85 29.16 -42.25 -29.11
C ARG A 85 27.79 -42.34 -28.43
N PRO A 86 26.71 -42.67 -29.16
CA PRO A 86 25.45 -43.03 -28.54
C PRO A 86 25.68 -44.23 -27.61
N SER A 87 25.09 -44.19 -26.42
CA SER A 87 25.00 -45.37 -25.55
C SER A 87 24.21 -46.43 -26.32
N ALA A 88 24.88 -47.52 -26.71
CA ALA A 88 24.20 -48.68 -27.29
C ALA A 88 23.28 -49.26 -26.20
N ALA A 89 22.00 -49.33 -26.54
CA ALA A 89 20.98 -50.06 -25.78
C ALA A 89 20.89 -51.49 -26.30
#